data_AF-A0A9P1G7X2-F1
#
_entry.id   AF-A0A9P1G7X2-F1
#
_cell.length_a   1.000
_cell.length_b   1.000
_cell.length_c   1.000
_cell.angle_alpha   90.00
_cell.angle_beta   90.00
_cell.angle_gamma   90.00
#
_symmetry.space_group_name_H-M   'P 1'
#
loop_
_entity.id
_entity.type
_entity.pdbx_description
1 polymer ?
#
loop_
_entity_poly.entity_id
_entity_poly.type
_entity_poly.pdbx_seq_one_letter_code
_entity_poly.pdbx_strand_id
1 'polypeptide(L)'
;MFLRSRILRAGGGGIADKMFPGYKDKIWARLPQGVKEYQVKSSNDAFEKQISQHKTWQGYLLAWKDMEASFVPSQKFRKPAVDWRRQMERGTMHYGRWYEGPNNSDYRPGNTHDRLTADPRAPFTAAEWAERQEYRSWDLVKFGYAMLGLFLAYRLTNEWPVVWCEEKEKMLKE
;
A
#
# COMPACT_ATOMS: atom_id res chain seq x y z
N MET A 1 -0.02 42.02 -41.98
CA MET A 1 -0.54 41.77 -40.62
C MET A 1 0.52 40.93 -39.88
N PHE A 2 1.27 41.52 -38.95
CA PHE A 2 2.32 40.80 -38.22
C PHE A 2 1.68 39.90 -37.15
N LEU A 3 2.04 38.61 -37.13
CA LEU A 3 1.54 37.64 -36.14
C LEU A 3 1.96 38.06 -34.72
N ARG A 4 0.99 38.12 -33.80
CA ARG A 4 1.19 38.60 -32.41
C ARG A 4 2.11 37.72 -31.57
N SER A 5 2.34 36.44 -31.88
CA SER A 5 3.22 35.61 -31.05
C SER A 5 3.83 34.50 -31.90
N ARG A 6 5.17 34.44 -31.96
CA ARG A 6 5.85 33.25 -32.48
C ARG A 6 5.85 32.21 -31.37
N ILE A 7 5.24 31.05 -31.64
CA ILE A 7 5.42 29.85 -30.81
C ILE A 7 6.90 29.47 -30.95
N LEU A 8 7.74 29.88 -30.00
CA LEU A 8 9.09 29.34 -29.86
C LEU A 8 8.92 27.93 -29.33
N ARG A 9 8.77 26.95 -30.24
CA ARG A 9 8.82 25.53 -29.88
C ARG A 9 10.19 25.25 -29.26
N ALA A 10 10.18 24.96 -27.97
CA ALA A 10 11.14 24.19 -27.19
C ALA A 10 12.65 24.38 -27.52
N GLY A 11 13.38 25.03 -26.61
CA GLY A 11 14.58 24.49 -25.95
C GLY A 11 15.73 23.85 -26.74
N GLY A 12 15.83 24.01 -28.05
CA GLY A 12 16.91 23.46 -28.86
C GLY A 12 17.21 24.38 -30.03
N GLY A 13 18.34 25.08 -29.99
CA GLY A 13 18.79 25.96 -31.07
C GLY A 13 18.86 25.18 -32.39
N GLY A 14 18.04 25.58 -33.37
CA GLY A 14 18.01 24.97 -34.70
C GLY A 14 19.36 25.07 -35.42
N ILE A 15 19.53 24.33 -36.52
CA ILE A 15 20.77 24.26 -37.31
C ILE A 15 21.36 25.65 -37.62
N ALA A 16 20.52 26.64 -37.90
CA ALA A 16 20.95 28.02 -38.17
C ALA A 16 21.67 28.69 -36.99
N ASP A 17 21.32 28.34 -35.74
CA ASP A 17 21.95 28.87 -34.52
C ASP A 17 23.37 28.31 -34.34
N LYS A 18 23.59 27.08 -34.81
CA LYS A 18 24.90 26.42 -34.81
C LYS A 18 25.79 26.89 -35.96
N MET A 19 25.20 27.15 -37.12
CA MET A 19 25.92 27.64 -38.31
C MET A 19 26.25 29.14 -38.25
N PHE A 20 25.39 29.95 -37.61
CA PHE A 20 25.60 31.40 -37.47
C PHE A 20 25.35 31.86 -36.04
N PRO A 21 26.33 31.69 -35.14
CA PRO A 21 26.18 32.09 -33.74
C PRO A 21 25.76 33.56 -33.61
N GLY A 22 24.73 33.83 -32.80
CA GLY A 22 24.23 35.18 -32.52
C GLY A 22 23.51 35.86 -33.69
N TYR A 23 23.14 35.12 -34.76
CA TYR A 23 22.41 35.71 -35.89
C TYR A 23 21.06 36.31 -35.47
N LYS A 24 20.40 35.74 -34.45
CA LYS A 24 19.16 36.26 -33.89
C LYS A 24 19.33 37.65 -33.29
N ASP A 25 20.42 37.89 -32.56
CA ASP A 25 20.72 39.20 -31.97
C ASP A 25 21.07 40.23 -33.05
N LYS A 26 21.76 39.80 -34.12
CA LYS A 26 22.05 40.65 -35.29
C LYS A 26 20.78 41.04 -36.04
N ILE A 27 19.84 40.11 -36.21
CA ILE A 27 18.52 40.39 -36.81
C ILE A 27 17.73 41.31 -35.88
N TRP A 28 17.70 41.01 -34.58
CA TRP A 28 17.03 41.82 -33.58
C TRP A 28 17.54 43.25 -33.58
N ALA A 29 18.86 43.47 -33.56
CA ALA A 29 19.47 44.79 -33.58
C ALA A 29 19.02 45.63 -34.79
N ARG A 30 18.85 45.00 -35.96
CA ARG A 30 18.43 45.63 -37.22
C ARG A 30 16.93 45.88 -37.35
N LEU A 31 16.10 45.35 -36.46
CA LEU A 31 14.65 45.60 -36.51
C LEU A 31 14.33 47.06 -36.13
N PRO A 32 13.34 47.69 -36.79
CA PRO A 32 12.81 48.99 -36.38
C PRO A 32 12.33 48.97 -34.93
N GLN A 33 12.51 50.08 -34.22
CA GLN A 33 12.17 50.21 -32.80
C GLN A 33 10.71 49.82 -32.50
N GLY A 34 9.75 50.25 -33.32
CA GLY A 34 8.34 49.89 -33.16
C GLY A 34 8.04 48.39 -33.27
N VAL A 35 8.83 47.64 -34.06
CA VAL A 35 8.69 46.18 -34.17
C VAL A 35 9.23 45.49 -32.92
N LYS A 36 10.33 45.99 -32.35
CA LYS A 36 10.90 45.49 -31.09
C LYS A 36 9.92 45.67 -29.94
N GLU A 37 9.38 46.88 -29.79
CA GLU A 37 8.40 47.21 -28.76
C GLU A 37 7.13 46.36 -28.88
N TYR A 38 6.63 46.14 -30.10
CA TYR A 38 5.49 45.27 -30.33
C TYR A 38 5.75 43.82 -29.92
N GLN A 39 6.92 43.26 -30.24
CA GLN A 39 7.26 41.88 -29.87
C GLN A 39 7.44 41.72 -28.36
N VAL A 40 8.09 42.68 -27.70
CA VAL A 40 8.24 42.69 -26.23
C VAL A 40 6.87 42.81 -25.56
N LYS A 41 6.04 43.78 -25.96
CA LYS A 41 4.70 43.95 -25.40
C LYS A 41 3.86 42.69 -25.55
N SER A 42 3.82 42.14 -26.75
CA SER A 42 3.02 40.93 -27.00
C SER A 42 3.50 39.71 -26.18
N SER A 43 4.82 39.60 -25.95
CA SER A 43 5.37 38.54 -25.10
C SER A 43 5.03 38.73 -23.62
N ASN A 44 5.09 39.98 -23.14
CA ASN A 44 4.67 40.33 -21.77
C ASN A 44 3.17 40.12 -21.57
N ASP A 45 2.34 40.56 -22.52
CA ASP A 45 0.89 40.37 -22.50
C ASP A 45 0.53 38.88 -22.47
N ALA A 46 1.25 38.04 -23.23
CA ALA A 46 1.05 36.60 -23.23
C ALA A 46 1.43 35.95 -21.87
N PHE A 47 2.50 36.43 -21.24
CA PHE A 47 2.91 35.99 -19.91
C PHE A 47 1.90 36.40 -18.83
N GLU A 48 1.49 37.67 -18.83
CA GLU A 48 0.49 38.19 -17.89
C GLU A 48 -0.87 37.51 -18.06
N LYS A 49 -1.25 37.17 -19.30
CA LYS A 49 -2.46 36.38 -19.58
C LYS A 49 -2.44 35.03 -18.88
N GLN A 50 -1.32 34.31 -18.87
CA GLN A 50 -1.20 33.03 -18.17
C GLN A 50 -1.32 33.22 -16.65
N ILE A 51 -0.71 34.26 -16.09
CA ILE A 51 -0.87 34.60 -14.66
C ILE A 51 -2.33 34.90 -14.32
N SER A 52 -3.02 35.69 -15.15
CA SER A 52 -4.43 35.99 -14.95
C SER A 52 -5.30 34.73 -14.98
N GLN A 53 -4.98 33.79 -15.89
CA GLN A 53 -5.65 32.49 -15.97
C GLN A 53 -5.44 31.66 -14.69
N HIS A 54 -4.23 31.65 -14.13
CA HIS A 54 -3.95 30.98 -12.86
C HIS A 54 -4.74 31.58 -11.68
N LYS A 55 -4.86 32.92 -11.61
CA LYS A 55 -5.69 33.58 -10.59
C LYS A 55 -7.16 33.19 -10.71
N THR A 56 -7.68 33.11 -11.93
CA THR A 56 -9.05 32.65 -12.17
C THR A 56 -9.23 31.20 -11.71
N TRP A 57 -8.29 30.31 -12.02
CA TRP A 57 -8.29 28.93 -11.52
C TRP A 57 -8.21 28.83 -10.01
N GLN A 58 -7.39 29.66 -9.36
CA GLN A 58 -7.31 29.72 -7.91
C GLN A 58 -8.68 30.07 -7.30
N GLY A 59 -9.40 31.03 -7.88
CA GLY A 59 -10.76 31.38 -7.45
C GLY A 59 -11.72 30.18 -7.52
N TYR A 60 -11.70 29.43 -8.63
CA TYR A 60 -12.49 28.21 -8.77
C TYR A 60 -12.11 27.13 -7.75
N LEU A 61 -10.82 26.91 -7.51
CA LEU A 61 -10.34 25.92 -6.54
C LEU A 61 -10.71 26.29 -5.10
N LEU A 62 -10.68 27.57 -4.75
CA LEU A 62 -11.10 28.05 -3.43
C LEU A 62 -12.60 27.86 -3.24
N ALA A 63 -13.42 28.25 -4.22
CA ALA A 63 -14.87 28.03 -4.17
C ALA A 63 -15.23 26.54 -4.06
N TRP A 64 -14.51 25.67 -4.79
CA TRP A 64 -14.65 24.23 -4.65
C TRP A 64 -14.25 23.73 -3.26
N LYS A 65 -13.20 24.30 -2.67
CA LYS A 65 -12.75 23.92 -1.32
C LYS A 65 -13.78 24.29 -0.25
N ASP A 66 -14.44 25.43 -0.38
CA ASP A 66 -15.52 25.84 0.52
C ASP A 66 -16.72 24.90 0.42
N MET A 67 -17.05 24.45 -0.80
CA MET A 67 -18.07 23.40 -1.00
C MET A 67 -17.64 22.08 -0.35
N GLU A 68 -16.39 21.64 -0.55
CA GLU A 68 -15.85 20.41 0.04
C GLU A 68 -15.92 20.43 1.57
N ALA A 69 -15.76 21.60 2.20
CA ALA A 69 -15.86 21.76 3.66
C ALA A 69 -17.21 21.27 4.22
N SER A 70 -18.29 21.43 3.45
CA SER A 70 -19.63 20.97 3.83
C SER A 70 -19.79 19.45 3.76
N PHE A 71 -18.90 18.76 3.02
CA PHE A 71 -18.89 17.31 2.85
C PHE A 71 -17.75 16.62 3.61
N VAL A 72 -17.07 17.34 4.51
CA VAL A 72 -15.96 16.75 5.28
C VAL A 72 -16.50 15.61 6.15
N PRO A 73 -15.94 14.39 6.03
CA PRO A 73 -16.39 13.26 6.82
C PRO A 73 -16.15 13.49 8.31
N SER A 74 -17.11 13.04 9.13
CA SER A 74 -16.97 13.13 10.58
C SER A 74 -15.74 12.36 11.08
N GLN A 75 -15.07 12.90 12.10
CA GLN A 75 -13.88 12.26 12.69
C GLN A 75 -14.19 10.93 13.40
N LYS A 76 -15.47 10.63 13.67
CA LYS A 76 -15.91 9.43 14.40
C LYS A 76 -15.50 8.12 13.71
N PHE A 77 -15.53 8.09 12.38
CA PHE A 77 -15.24 6.90 11.58
C PHE A 77 -13.91 6.99 10.83
N ARG A 78 -12.99 7.84 11.30
CA ARG A 78 -11.65 7.92 10.73
C ARG A 78 -10.91 6.61 10.95
N LYS A 79 -9.92 6.34 10.09
CA LYS A 79 -9.01 5.20 10.25
C LYS A 79 -8.43 5.20 11.68
N PRO A 80 -8.62 4.13 12.48
CA PRO A 80 -8.18 4.07 13.87
C PRO A 80 -6.67 3.72 13.98
N ALA A 81 -5.85 4.26 13.08
CA ALA A 81 -4.42 4.00 13.03
C ALA A 81 -3.67 5.23 12.53
N VAL A 82 -2.45 5.40 13.04
CA VAL A 82 -1.52 6.45 12.61
C VAL A 82 -0.52 5.85 11.62
N ASP A 83 -0.03 6.63 10.67
CA ASP A 83 1.02 6.20 9.75
C ASP A 83 2.35 5.91 10.47
N TRP A 84 3.12 4.95 9.96
CA TRP A 84 4.36 4.49 10.62
C TRP A 84 5.42 5.58 10.71
N ARG A 85 5.54 6.50 9.73
CA ARG A 85 6.52 7.60 9.76
C ARG A 85 6.24 8.54 10.93
N ARG A 86 4.99 8.95 11.09
CA ARG A 86 4.56 9.77 12.22
C ARG A 86 4.70 9.03 13.55
N GLN A 87 4.52 7.71 13.58
CA GLN A 87 4.81 6.92 14.79
C GLN A 87 6.32 6.89 15.12
N MET A 88 7.21 6.83 14.12
CA MET A 88 8.66 6.92 14.33
C MET A 88 9.06 8.29 14.87
N GLU A 89 8.58 9.37 14.26
CA GLU A 89 8.86 10.75 14.71
C GLU A 89 8.37 10.99 16.15
N ARG A 90 7.25 10.37 16.54
CA ARG A 90 6.71 10.44 17.90
C ARG A 90 7.39 9.49 18.89
N GLY A 91 8.27 8.60 18.42
CA GLY A 91 8.86 7.56 19.26
C GLY A 91 7.86 6.52 19.79
N THR A 92 6.69 6.39 19.15
CA THR A 92 5.63 5.44 19.55
C THR A 92 5.59 4.20 18.69
N MET A 93 6.49 4.07 17.72
CA MET A 93 6.52 2.90 16.83
C MET A 93 7.18 1.72 17.53
N HIS A 94 6.51 0.58 17.51
CA HIS A 94 7.02 -0.68 18.05
C HIS A 94 7.21 -1.70 16.91
N TYR A 95 8.32 -2.44 16.98
CA TYR A 95 8.67 -3.49 16.02
C TYR A 95 8.84 -4.82 16.76
N GLY A 96 8.53 -5.95 16.11
CA GLY A 96 9.15 -7.23 16.47
C GLY A 96 8.38 -8.21 17.37
N ARG A 97 7.03 -8.23 17.40
CA ARG A 97 6.27 -9.37 17.96
C ARG A 97 5.06 -9.72 17.09
N TRP A 98 5.00 -10.98 16.63
CA TRP A 98 3.91 -11.53 15.80
C TRP A 98 2.76 -12.13 16.65
N TYR A 99 3.00 -12.39 17.93
CA TYR A 99 2.03 -13.01 18.84
C TYR A 99 1.84 -12.19 20.11
N GLU A 100 0.60 -12.11 20.58
CA GLU A 100 0.26 -11.60 21.91
C GLU A 100 0.70 -12.61 22.98
N GLY A 101 1.20 -12.11 24.11
CA GLY A 101 1.48 -12.95 25.27
C GLY A 101 0.19 -13.50 25.90
N PRO A 102 0.29 -14.55 26.73
CA PRO A 102 -0.86 -15.06 27.48
C PRO A 102 -1.48 -13.97 28.38
N ASN A 103 -2.77 -14.15 28.74
CA ASN A 103 -3.54 -13.30 29.66
C ASN A 103 -3.89 -11.88 29.17
N ASN A 104 -4.26 -11.70 27.89
CA ASN A 104 -4.63 -10.39 27.33
C ASN A 104 -3.54 -9.31 27.57
N SER A 105 -2.27 -9.71 27.57
CA SER A 105 -1.16 -8.77 27.81
C SER A 105 -1.18 -7.67 26.76
N ASP A 106 -1.29 -6.42 27.21
CA ASP A 106 -1.39 -5.23 26.34
C ASP A 106 -0.01 -4.88 25.75
N TYR A 107 -0.03 -4.34 24.53
CA TYR A 107 1.13 -3.96 23.71
C TYR A 107 1.89 -2.75 24.23
N ARG A 108 1.39 -2.09 25.28
CA ARG A 108 1.98 -0.88 25.84
C ARG A 108 3.19 -1.22 26.73
N PRO A 109 4.23 -0.36 26.74
CA PRO A 109 5.39 -0.54 27.62
C PRO A 109 4.96 -0.76 29.08
N GLY A 110 5.47 -1.82 29.70
CA GLY A 110 5.16 -2.17 31.10
C GLY A 110 3.98 -3.12 31.31
N ASN A 111 3.19 -3.45 30.27
CA ASN A 111 2.03 -4.35 30.35
C ASN A 111 2.28 -5.74 29.73
N THR A 112 3.50 -6.04 29.29
CA THR A 112 3.85 -7.33 28.68
C THR A 112 4.10 -8.39 29.75
N HIS A 113 3.39 -9.52 29.65
CA HIS A 113 3.64 -10.68 30.50
C HIS A 113 4.87 -11.44 29.98
N ASP A 114 6.05 -11.06 30.47
CA ASP A 114 7.29 -11.75 30.15
C ASP A 114 7.78 -12.57 31.35
N ARG A 115 7.71 -13.91 31.18
CA ARG A 115 8.12 -14.88 32.20
C ARG A 115 9.64 -14.88 32.42
N LEU A 116 10.41 -14.43 31.44
CA LEU A 116 11.88 -14.43 31.50
C LEU A 116 12.43 -13.24 32.30
N THR A 117 11.69 -12.14 32.37
CA THR A 117 12.10 -10.93 33.12
C THR A 117 11.52 -10.86 34.52
N ALA A 118 10.33 -11.41 34.76
CA ALA A 118 9.67 -11.37 36.07
C ALA A 118 10.29 -12.32 37.11
N ASP A 119 10.57 -13.58 36.74
CA ASP A 119 11.25 -14.54 37.62
C ASP A 119 12.20 -15.44 36.79
N PRO A 120 13.47 -15.04 36.62
CA PRO A 120 14.44 -15.80 35.85
C PRO A 120 14.77 -17.18 36.45
N ARG A 121 14.53 -17.37 37.75
CA ARG A 121 14.91 -18.60 38.48
C ARG A 121 13.79 -19.63 38.50
N ALA A 122 12.54 -19.18 38.51
CA ALA A 122 11.37 -20.06 38.49
C ALA A 122 10.27 -19.49 37.55
N PRO A 123 10.44 -19.60 36.23
CA PRO A 123 9.48 -19.04 35.26
C PRO A 123 8.13 -19.77 35.24
N PHE A 124 8.01 -20.90 35.94
CA PHE A 124 6.80 -21.70 36.08
C PHE A 124 6.50 -21.94 37.55
N THR A 125 5.21 -21.89 37.91
CA THR A 125 4.77 -22.33 39.24
C THR A 125 4.96 -23.84 39.39
N ALA A 126 5.06 -24.35 40.62
CA ALA A 126 5.22 -25.79 40.86
C ALA A 126 4.06 -26.63 40.28
N ALA A 127 2.84 -26.09 40.30
CA ALA A 127 1.67 -26.73 39.72
C ALA A 127 1.74 -26.79 38.18
N GLU A 128 2.06 -25.66 37.53
CA GLU A 128 2.24 -25.63 36.06
C GLU A 128 3.41 -26.52 35.62
N TRP A 129 4.47 -26.57 36.42
CA TRP A 129 5.61 -27.42 36.15
C TRP A 129 5.25 -28.90 36.21
N ALA A 130 4.46 -29.32 37.20
CA ALA A 130 3.98 -30.69 37.33
C ALA A 130 3.13 -31.10 36.12
N GLU A 131 2.20 -30.26 35.69
CA GLU A 131 1.37 -30.49 34.49
C GLU A 131 2.22 -30.62 33.22
N ARG A 132 3.22 -29.76 33.05
CA ARG A 132 4.11 -29.82 31.88
C ARG A 132 4.96 -31.09 31.81
N GLN A 133 5.27 -31.72 32.94
CA GLN A 133 5.99 -33.00 32.94
C GLN A 133 5.17 -34.11 32.25
N GLU A 134 3.83 -34.04 32.29
CA GLU A 134 2.95 -35.01 31.62
C GLU A 134 3.06 -34.93 30.08
N TYR A 135 3.48 -33.78 29.54
CA TYR A 135 3.59 -33.51 28.10
C TYR A 135 5.04 -33.49 27.59
N ARG A 136 5.96 -34.18 28.27
CA ARG A 136 7.39 -34.20 27.91
C ARG A 136 7.67 -34.89 26.57
N SER A 137 6.83 -35.83 26.17
CA SER A 137 6.95 -36.58 24.92
C SER A 137 5.63 -36.62 24.17
N TRP A 138 5.71 -36.77 22.86
CA TRP A 138 4.55 -37.05 22.04
C TRP A 138 3.91 -38.38 22.43
N ASP A 139 2.62 -38.34 22.75
CA ASP A 139 1.84 -39.54 23.09
C ASP A 139 1.40 -40.24 21.80
N LEU A 140 2.29 -41.11 21.29
CA LEU A 140 2.05 -41.88 20.07
C LEU A 140 0.87 -42.85 20.20
N VAL A 141 0.56 -43.29 21.43
CA VAL A 141 -0.57 -44.17 21.69
C VAL A 141 -1.88 -43.43 21.49
N LYS A 142 -2.04 -42.25 22.12
CA LYS A 142 -3.22 -41.39 21.91
C LYS A 142 -3.33 -40.94 20.45
N PHE A 143 -2.21 -40.55 19.84
CA PHE A 143 -2.20 -40.19 18.41
C PHE A 143 -2.63 -41.37 17.52
N GLY A 144 -2.12 -42.58 17.78
CA GLY A 144 -2.47 -43.79 17.05
C GLY A 144 -3.95 -44.13 17.17
N TYR A 145 -4.52 -44.08 18.38
CA TYR A 145 -5.95 -44.31 18.58
C TYR A 145 -6.82 -43.25 17.89
N ALA A 146 -6.43 -41.97 17.94
CA ALA A 146 -7.15 -40.91 17.26
C ALA A 146 -7.14 -41.10 15.73
N MET A 147 -5.98 -41.44 15.16
CA MET A 147 -5.84 -41.71 13.72
C MET A 147 -6.60 -42.97 13.28
N LEU A 148 -6.55 -44.04 14.06
CA LEU A 148 -7.32 -45.25 13.80
C LEU A 148 -8.82 -44.98 13.85
N GLY A 149 -9.27 -44.22 14.85
CA GLY A 149 -10.67 -43.80 14.98
C GLY A 149 -11.13 -42.99 13.77
N LEU A 150 -10.34 -42.01 13.33
CA LEU A 150 -10.60 -41.23 12.13
C LEU A 150 -10.63 -42.11 10.86
N PHE A 151 -9.70 -43.06 10.73
CA PHE A 151 -9.65 -43.97 9.60
C PHE A 151 -10.87 -44.89 9.53
N LEU A 152 -11.27 -45.48 10.66
CA LEU A 152 -12.45 -46.34 10.73
C LEU A 152 -13.72 -45.55 10.46
N ALA A 153 -13.85 -44.34 11.05
CA ALA A 153 -14.96 -43.45 10.75
C ALA A 153 -15.02 -43.11 9.26
N TYR A 154 -13.90 -42.71 8.67
CA TYR A 154 -13.80 -42.43 7.23
C TYR A 154 -14.20 -43.62 6.36
N ARG A 155 -13.81 -44.86 6.74
CA ARG A 155 -14.16 -46.09 6.01
C ARG A 155 -15.64 -46.45 6.12
N LEU A 156 -16.25 -46.20 7.27
CA LEU A 156 -17.68 -46.46 7.49
C LEU A 156 -18.57 -45.40 6.82
N THR A 157 -18.11 -44.14 6.73
CA THR A 157 -18.91 -43.06 6.15
C THR A 157 -18.75 -42.92 4.64
N ASN A 158 -17.64 -43.38 4.06
CA ASN A 158 -17.41 -43.29 2.62
C ASN A 158 -17.58 -44.65 1.96
N GLU A 159 -18.75 -44.88 1.38
CA GLU A 159 -19.05 -46.04 0.55
C GLU A 159 -18.64 -45.77 -0.90
N TRP A 160 -17.89 -46.71 -1.50
CA TRP A 160 -17.55 -46.69 -2.92
C TRP A 160 -18.19 -47.92 -3.56
N PRO A 161 -18.93 -47.76 -4.66
CA PRO A 161 -19.56 -48.90 -5.31
C PRO A 161 -18.48 -49.84 -5.85
N VAL A 162 -18.50 -51.09 -5.38
CA VAL A 162 -17.67 -52.17 -5.93
C VAL A 162 -18.55 -52.98 -6.86
N VAL A 163 -18.18 -53.03 -8.13
CA VAL A 163 -18.90 -53.87 -9.12
C VAL A 163 -18.51 -55.32 -8.88
N TRP A 164 -19.49 -56.14 -8.52
CA TRP A 164 -19.34 -57.59 -8.35
C TRP A 164 -19.85 -58.30 -9.60
N CYS A 165 -18.97 -58.94 -10.36
CA CYS A 165 -19.31 -59.69 -11.57
C CYS A 165 -19.28 -61.20 -11.30
N GLU A 166 -20.33 -61.74 -10.70
CA GLU A 166 -20.57 -63.19 -10.71
C GLU A 166 -21.10 -63.62 -12.09
N GLU A 167 -20.16 -64.03 -12.95
CA GLU A 167 -20.27 -65.01 -14.06
C GLU A 167 -21.57 -65.05 -14.90
N LYS A 168 -21.60 -64.54 -16.13
CA LYS A 168 -21.24 -65.19 -17.42
C LYS A 168 -21.27 -66.73 -17.57
N GLU A 169 -21.30 -67.55 -16.52
CA GLU A 169 -21.32 -69.03 -16.66
C GLU A 169 -22.68 -69.57 -17.13
N LYS A 170 -23.78 -68.81 -16.99
CA LYS A 170 -25.10 -69.21 -17.50
C LYS A 170 -25.27 -69.06 -19.02
N MET A 171 -24.45 -68.25 -19.69
CA MET A 171 -24.62 -67.93 -21.12
C MET A 171 -23.84 -68.87 -22.07
N LEU A 172 -23.05 -69.82 -21.54
CA LEU A 172 -22.29 -70.80 -22.32
C LEU A 172 -22.95 -72.19 -22.37
N LYS A 173 -24.17 -72.32 -21.81
CA LYS A 173 -24.95 -73.56 -21.76
C LYS A 173 -26.30 -73.48 -22.49
N GLU A 174 -26.58 -72.38 -23.19
CA GLU A 174 -27.63 -72.27 -24.22
C GLU A 174 -26.99 -72.28 -25.62
#